data_AF-A0A975NQE3-F1
#
_entry.id   AF-A0A975NQE3-F1
#
_cell.length_a   1.000
_cell.length_b   1.000
_cell.length_c   1.000
_cell.angle_alpha   90.00
_cell.angle_beta   90.00
_cell.angle_gamma   90.00
#
_symmetry.space_group_name_H-M   'P 1'
#
loop_
_entity.id
_entity.type
_entity.pdbx_description
1 polymer ?
#
loop_
_entity_poly.entity_id
_entity_poly.type
_entity_poly.pdbx_seq_one_letter_code
_entity_poly.pdbx_strand_id
1 'polypeptide(L)'
;MDRLRPFRPIDYLNQRELKVLRRVAASGSELAPAAALHFCATYKADVPEWLTGLAARGYCEHLNSNRPKKRGRSSGPIERYRQDMIDYMRWDTVRSTRDKQKDCPESLAILETNSNRCPYIKDYNKLLRWYGHDWLRAYECASMFLRGTPAFGGPDAMKASYCRVEHASNPLRYFLFQPEFLESVGLEHPSRWGWSTKCTPLYNLTL
;
A
#
# COMPACT_ATOMS: atom_id res chain seq x y z
N MET A 1 33.72 17.88 -56.23
CA MET A 1 34.33 17.69 -54.89
C MET A 1 33.21 17.45 -53.90
N ASP A 2 32.88 16.18 -53.66
CA ASP A 2 31.93 15.81 -52.61
C ASP A 2 32.57 16.06 -51.25
N ARG A 3 32.03 17.03 -50.51
CA ARG A 3 32.39 17.24 -49.11
C ARG A 3 31.78 16.09 -48.31
N LEU A 4 32.58 15.06 -48.05
CA LEU A 4 32.24 14.00 -47.10
C LEU A 4 31.84 14.66 -45.78
N ARG A 5 30.58 14.44 -45.35
CA ARG A 5 30.11 14.93 -44.05
C ARG A 5 31.00 14.32 -42.96
N PRO A 6 31.50 15.11 -42.01
CA PRO A 6 32.30 14.59 -40.92
C PRO A 6 31.48 13.54 -40.15
N PHE A 7 32.12 12.42 -39.84
CA PHE A 7 31.57 11.37 -39.01
C PHE A 7 31.11 11.99 -37.68
N ARG A 8 29.83 11.83 -37.35
CA ARG A 8 29.29 12.28 -36.07
C ARG A 8 29.16 11.06 -35.16
N PRO A 9 29.72 11.11 -33.94
CA PRO A 9 29.50 10.07 -32.95
C PRO A 9 28.00 9.83 -32.75
N ILE A 10 27.62 8.57 -32.51
CA ILE A 10 26.22 8.17 -32.28
C ILE A 10 25.59 9.00 -31.16
N ASP A 11 26.37 9.31 -30.11
CA ASP A 11 25.93 10.14 -28.98
C ASP A 11 25.50 11.55 -29.40
N TYR A 12 26.18 12.14 -30.38
CA TYR A 12 25.81 13.46 -30.89
C TYR A 12 24.44 13.43 -31.59
N LEU A 13 24.18 12.38 -32.38
CA LEU A 13 22.89 12.22 -33.06
C LEU A 13 21.76 11.99 -32.06
N ASN A 14 22.00 11.16 -31.04
CA ASN A 14 21.06 10.91 -29.95
C ASN A 14 20.74 12.20 -29.18
N GLN A 15 21.75 13.00 -28.82
CA GLN A 15 21.54 14.27 -28.14
C GLN A 15 20.76 15.28 -28.99
N ARG A 16 21.01 15.32 -30.30
CA ARG A 16 20.28 16.21 -31.20
C ARG A 16 18.80 15.85 -31.24
N GLU A 17 18.48 14.57 -31.40
CA GLU A 17 17.10 14.10 -31.46
C GLU A 17 16.35 14.36 -30.14
N LEU A 18 16.98 14.03 -29.01
CA LEU A 18 16.41 14.30 -27.68
C LEU A 18 16.23 15.80 -27.41
N LYS A 19 17.09 16.68 -27.94
CA LYS A 19 16.89 18.14 -27.87
C LYS A 19 15.68 18.60 -28.67
N VAL A 20 15.42 18.00 -29.83
CA VAL A 20 14.20 18.29 -30.61
C VAL A 20 12.98 17.86 -29.83
N LEU A 21 12.94 16.62 -29.35
CA LEU A 21 11.80 16.09 -28.59
C LEU A 21 11.56 16.87 -27.29
N ARG A 22 12.63 17.33 -26.61
CA ARG A 22 12.49 18.22 -25.45
C ARG A 22 11.77 19.52 -25.79
N ARG A 23 12.04 20.13 -26.95
CA ARG A 23 11.35 21.35 -27.38
C ARG A 23 9.89 21.09 -27.72
N VAL A 24 9.59 19.96 -28.37
CA VAL A 24 8.22 19.55 -28.69
C VAL A 24 7.41 19.25 -27.41
N ALA A 25 8.04 18.65 -26.40
CA ALA A 25 7.44 18.49 -25.08
C ALA A 25 7.19 19.85 -24.42
N ALA A 26 8.16 20.77 -24.47
CA ALA A 26 8.03 22.12 -23.93
C ALA A 26 6.95 22.97 -24.63
N SER A 27 6.60 22.64 -25.88
CA SER A 27 5.47 23.25 -26.59
C SER A 27 4.11 22.61 -26.27
N GLY A 28 4.04 21.71 -25.28
CA GLY A 28 2.80 21.11 -24.80
C GLY A 28 2.38 19.83 -25.49
N SER A 29 3.25 19.20 -26.29
CA SER A 29 2.91 17.89 -26.88
C SER A 29 3.02 16.78 -25.85
N GLU A 30 1.89 16.17 -25.49
CA GLU A 30 1.82 15.02 -24.57
C GLU A 30 2.49 13.75 -25.14
N LEU A 31 2.63 13.64 -26.47
CA LEU A 31 3.26 12.49 -27.12
C LEU A 31 4.80 12.57 -27.10
N ALA A 32 5.37 13.75 -26.95
CA ALA A 32 6.81 13.94 -27.05
C ALA A 32 7.63 13.16 -25.99
N PRO A 33 7.21 13.08 -24.70
CA PRO A 33 7.86 12.20 -23.74
C PRO A 33 7.79 10.72 -24.12
N ALA A 34 6.64 10.23 -24.61
CA ALA A 34 6.50 8.84 -25.03
C ALA A 34 7.41 8.51 -26.23
N ALA A 35 7.46 9.40 -27.23
CA ALA A 35 8.34 9.28 -28.38
C ALA A 35 9.82 9.29 -27.97
N ALA A 36 10.21 10.15 -27.03
CA ALA A 36 11.58 10.22 -26.53
C ALA A 36 12.00 8.97 -25.74
N LEU A 37 11.09 8.38 -24.94
CA LEU A 37 11.36 7.11 -24.27
C LEU A 37 11.52 5.97 -25.26
N HIS A 38 10.65 5.91 -26.28
CA HIS A 38 10.76 4.92 -27.34
C HIS A 38 12.09 5.06 -28.10
N PHE A 39 12.51 6.30 -28.40
CA PHE A 39 13.81 6.57 -28.99
C PHE A 39 14.95 6.07 -28.10
N CYS A 40 14.95 6.40 -26.79
CA CYS A 40 15.99 5.94 -25.86
C CYS A 40 16.07 4.42 -25.82
N ALA A 41 14.92 3.73 -25.76
CA ALA A 41 14.88 2.27 -25.73
C ALA A 41 15.40 1.64 -27.04
N THR A 42 14.96 2.17 -28.19
CA THR A 42 15.32 1.65 -29.52
C THR A 42 16.81 1.81 -29.82
N TYR A 43 17.39 2.96 -29.47
CA TYR A 43 18.78 3.28 -29.77
C TYR A 43 19.72 3.09 -28.58
N LYS A 44 19.23 2.51 -27.48
CA LYS A 44 19.96 2.35 -26.20
C LYS A 44 20.62 3.65 -25.74
N ALA A 45 19.96 4.78 -25.98
CA ALA A 45 20.45 6.08 -25.54
C ALA A 45 20.10 6.28 -24.06
N ASP A 46 20.95 7.02 -23.35
CA ASP A 46 20.70 7.38 -21.96
C ASP A 46 19.41 8.19 -21.82
N VAL A 47 18.58 7.84 -20.83
CA VAL A 47 17.34 8.54 -20.55
C VAL A 47 17.67 9.82 -19.78
N PRO A 48 17.41 11.01 -20.35
CA PRO A 48 17.74 12.26 -19.67
C PRO A 48 16.74 12.55 -18.54
N GLU A 49 17.20 13.23 -17.49
CA GLU A 49 16.42 13.55 -16.28
C GLU A 49 15.07 14.23 -16.58
N TRP A 50 15.05 15.21 -17.50
CA TRP A 50 13.83 15.91 -17.88
C TRP A 50 12.76 14.96 -18.42
N LEU A 51 13.18 13.90 -19.11
CA LEU A 51 12.29 12.91 -19.69
C LEU A 51 11.73 11.99 -18.60
N THR A 52 12.58 11.54 -17.69
CA THR A 52 12.17 10.75 -16.52
C THR A 52 11.11 11.49 -15.71
N GLY A 53 11.31 12.78 -15.43
CA GLY A 53 10.35 13.60 -14.68
C GLY A 53 9.01 13.81 -15.40
N LEU A 54 9.01 13.97 -16.73
CA LEU A 54 7.77 14.06 -17.51
C LEU A 54 7.04 12.72 -17.58
N ALA A 55 7.78 11.64 -17.82
CA ALA A 55 7.22 10.30 -17.90
C ALA A 55 6.60 9.85 -16.58
N ALA A 56 7.29 10.08 -15.46
CA ALA A 56 6.78 9.74 -14.13
C ALA A 56 5.46 10.47 -13.84
N ARG A 57 5.40 11.78 -14.11
CA ARG A 57 4.16 12.57 -13.94
C ARG A 57 3.03 12.08 -14.82
N GLY A 58 3.27 11.90 -16.12
CA GLY A 58 2.24 11.43 -17.05
C GLY A 58 1.73 10.02 -16.68
N TYR A 59 2.60 9.14 -16.17
CA TYR A 59 2.20 7.82 -15.71
C TYR A 59 1.34 7.89 -14.43
N CYS A 60 1.72 8.74 -13.46
CA CYS A 60 0.94 8.94 -12.24
C CYS A 60 -0.44 9.56 -12.54
N GLU A 61 -0.50 10.56 -13.41
CA GLU A 61 -1.75 11.17 -13.88
C GLU A 61 -2.64 10.15 -14.60
N HIS A 62 -2.06 9.29 -15.44
CA HIS A 62 -2.79 8.21 -16.10
C HIS A 62 -3.40 7.23 -15.10
N LEU A 63 -2.64 6.85 -14.06
CA LEU A 63 -3.12 5.97 -13.00
C LEU A 63 -4.20 6.64 -12.13
N ASN A 64 -4.06 7.93 -11.85
CA ASN A 64 -5.02 8.72 -11.07
C ASN A 64 -6.29 9.07 -11.87
N SER A 65 -6.24 9.00 -13.20
CA SER A 65 -7.36 9.44 -14.04
C SER A 65 -8.65 8.72 -13.62
N ASN A 66 -9.64 9.51 -13.16
CA ASN A 66 -11.01 9.10 -12.82
C ASN A 66 -11.74 8.60 -14.07
N ARG A 67 -11.22 7.56 -14.72
CA ARG A 67 -11.88 6.92 -15.84
C ARG A 67 -13.27 6.50 -15.36
N PRO A 68 -14.33 6.85 -16.10
CA PRO A 68 -15.68 6.52 -15.69
C PRO A 68 -15.72 5.02 -15.39
N LYS A 69 -16.13 4.70 -14.16
CA LYS A 69 -16.22 3.32 -13.65
C LYS A 69 -17.13 2.54 -14.61
N LYS A 70 -16.54 1.85 -15.59
CA LYS A 70 -17.30 0.90 -16.41
C LYS A 70 -17.93 -0.09 -15.43
N ARG A 71 -19.25 -0.16 -15.45
CA ARG A 71 -20.09 -0.88 -14.48
C ARG A 71 -19.57 -2.32 -14.33
N GLY A 72 -18.90 -2.62 -13.22
CA GLY A 72 -18.26 -3.92 -12.97
C GLY A 72 -17.11 -3.81 -11.97
N ARG A 73 -16.95 -4.82 -11.11
CA ARG A 73 -15.95 -4.89 -10.03
C ARG A 73 -14.53 -4.54 -10.50
N SER A 74 -13.92 -3.52 -9.88
CA SER A 74 -12.48 -3.40 -9.61
C SER A 74 -11.55 -3.93 -10.71
N SER A 75 -11.63 -3.40 -11.92
CA SER A 75 -10.80 -3.84 -13.06
C SER A 75 -9.51 -3.05 -13.23
N GLY A 76 -9.35 -1.91 -12.54
CA GLY A 76 -8.16 -1.08 -12.60
C GLY A 76 -7.02 -1.58 -11.71
N PRO A 77 -5.75 -1.31 -12.09
CA PRO A 77 -4.58 -1.64 -11.27
C PRO A 77 -4.62 -0.94 -9.90
N ILE A 78 -5.13 0.29 -9.84
CA ILE A 78 -5.25 1.09 -8.60
C ILE A 78 -6.28 0.48 -7.64
N GLU A 79 -7.46 0.10 -8.13
CA GLU A 79 -8.47 -0.55 -7.27
C GLU A 79 -8.00 -1.90 -6.75
N ARG A 80 -7.30 -2.67 -7.60
CA ARG A 80 -6.71 -3.95 -7.19
C ARG A 80 -5.66 -3.73 -6.11
N TYR A 81 -4.77 -2.76 -6.31
CA TYR A 81 -3.75 -2.43 -5.32
C TYR A 81 -4.36 -1.89 -4.02
N ARG A 82 -5.41 -1.07 -4.09
CA ARG A 82 -6.17 -0.63 -2.89
C ARG A 82 -6.73 -1.82 -2.11
N GLN A 83 -7.26 -2.83 -2.80
CA GLN A 83 -7.74 -4.04 -2.15
C GLN A 83 -6.59 -4.86 -1.55
N ASP A 84 -5.46 -4.94 -2.23
CA ASP A 84 -4.26 -5.62 -1.71
C ASP A 84 -3.74 -4.92 -0.44
N MET A 85 -3.73 -3.58 -0.38
CA MET A 85 -3.40 -2.83 0.84
C MET A 85 -4.38 -3.13 2.00
N ILE A 86 -5.68 -3.18 1.70
CA ILE A 86 -6.70 -3.53 2.71
C ILE A 86 -6.47 -4.95 3.24
N ASP A 87 -6.21 -5.90 2.35
CA ASP A 87 -5.95 -7.29 2.74
C ASP A 87 -4.69 -7.41 3.59
N TYR A 88 -3.62 -6.69 3.22
CA TYR A 88 -2.38 -6.64 3.98
C TYR A 88 -2.62 -6.10 5.39
N MET A 89 -3.30 -4.96 5.54
CA MET A 89 -3.55 -4.37 6.86
C MET A 89 -4.38 -5.28 7.76
N ARG A 90 -5.36 -5.99 7.19
CA ARG A 90 -6.14 -7.00 7.93
C ARG A 90 -5.27 -8.16 8.38
N TRP A 91 -4.45 -8.70 7.48
CA TRP A 91 -3.52 -9.79 7.80
C TRP A 91 -2.53 -9.38 8.90
N ASP A 92 -1.92 -8.20 8.80
CA ASP A 92 -0.96 -7.69 9.77
C ASP A 92 -1.60 -7.49 11.16
N THR A 93 -2.82 -6.95 11.19
CA THR A 93 -3.58 -6.77 12.44
C THR A 93 -3.95 -8.12 13.06
N VAL A 94 -4.33 -9.12 12.26
CA VAL A 94 -4.62 -10.47 12.74
C VAL A 94 -3.34 -11.11 13.31
N ARG A 95 -2.20 -11.03 12.62
CA ARG A 95 -0.92 -11.52 13.15
C ARG A 95 -0.56 -10.86 14.48
N SER A 96 -0.61 -9.53 14.53
CA SER A 96 -0.35 -8.76 15.76
C SER A 96 -1.28 -9.18 16.90
N THR A 97 -2.54 -9.46 16.61
CA THR A 97 -3.51 -9.95 17.60
C THR A 97 -3.18 -11.37 18.06
N ARG A 98 -2.79 -12.26 17.14
CA ARG A 98 -2.38 -13.64 17.45
C ARG A 98 -1.13 -13.68 18.31
N ASP A 99 -0.17 -12.81 18.04
CA ASP A 99 1.06 -12.76 18.83
C ASP A 99 0.74 -12.25 20.25
N LYS A 100 -0.10 -11.22 20.40
CA LYS A 100 -0.62 -10.80 21.73
C LYS A 100 -1.38 -11.91 22.48
N GLN A 101 -2.14 -12.76 21.78
CA GLN A 101 -2.83 -13.90 22.41
C GLN A 101 -1.86 -14.97 22.95
N LYS A 102 -0.64 -15.09 22.37
CA LYS A 102 0.38 -16.02 22.85
C LYS A 102 1.06 -15.52 24.13
N ASP A 103 1.24 -14.20 24.26
CA ASP A 103 1.90 -13.57 25.41
C ASP A 103 0.94 -13.34 26.61
N CYS A 104 -0.36 -13.53 26.37
CA CYS A 104 -1.45 -13.37 27.33
C CYS A 104 -1.30 -14.24 28.60
N PRO A 105 -0.96 -15.54 28.54
CA PRO A 105 -0.84 -16.40 29.73
C PRO A 105 0.27 -15.95 30.69
N GLU A 106 1.40 -15.51 30.15
CA GLU A 106 2.51 -14.97 30.96
C GLU A 106 2.09 -13.66 31.64
N SER A 107 1.42 -12.79 30.89
CA SER A 107 0.84 -11.54 31.41
C SER A 107 -0.18 -11.81 32.54
N LEU A 108 -1.00 -12.85 32.43
CA LEU A 108 -1.93 -13.29 33.49
C LEU A 108 -1.18 -13.74 34.74
N ALA A 109 -0.19 -14.62 34.59
CA ALA A 109 0.55 -15.19 35.71
C ALA A 109 1.27 -14.10 36.54
N ILE A 110 1.86 -13.11 35.86
CA ILE A 110 2.52 -11.95 36.50
C ILE A 110 1.50 -11.13 37.32
N LEU A 111 0.29 -10.94 36.79
CA LEU A 111 -0.75 -10.14 37.45
C LEU A 111 -1.41 -10.86 38.63
N GLU A 112 -1.62 -12.16 38.51
CA GLU A 112 -2.16 -12.97 39.61
C GLU A 112 -1.19 -13.01 40.80
N THR A 113 0.12 -13.06 40.52
CA THR A 113 1.18 -13.01 41.55
C THR A 113 1.23 -11.66 42.27
N ASN A 114 0.89 -10.57 41.57
CA ASN A 114 0.89 -9.21 42.12
C ASN A 114 -0.51 -8.72 42.55
N SER A 115 -1.43 -9.65 42.78
CA SER A 115 -2.87 -9.35 42.78
C SER A 115 -3.35 -8.38 43.86
N ASN A 116 -2.61 -8.28 44.97
CA ASN A 116 -2.95 -7.41 46.10
C ASN A 116 -2.68 -5.91 45.85
N ARG A 117 -2.11 -5.50 44.71
CA ARG A 117 -1.64 -4.13 44.48
C ARG A 117 -2.38 -3.34 43.39
N CYS A 118 -3.29 -3.95 42.61
CA CYS A 118 -3.91 -3.24 41.47
C CYS A 118 -5.44 -3.43 41.40
N PRO A 119 -6.24 -2.35 41.58
CA PRO A 119 -7.71 -2.43 41.54
C PRO A 119 -8.27 -2.84 40.16
N TYR A 120 -7.45 -2.78 39.10
CA TYR A 120 -7.87 -3.09 37.72
C TYR A 120 -7.66 -4.55 37.30
N ILE A 121 -7.13 -5.41 38.18
CA ILE A 121 -6.83 -6.82 37.85
C ILE A 121 -8.07 -7.60 37.41
N LYS A 122 -9.23 -7.34 38.03
CA LYS A 122 -10.48 -8.02 37.65
C LYS A 122 -10.89 -7.70 36.22
N ASP A 123 -10.77 -6.45 35.80
CA ASP A 123 -11.12 -6.01 34.45
C ASP A 123 -10.09 -6.48 33.43
N TYR A 124 -8.81 -6.52 33.81
CA TYR A 124 -7.75 -7.06 32.97
C TYR A 124 -7.89 -8.57 32.78
N ASN A 125 -8.25 -9.33 33.82
CA ASN A 125 -8.55 -10.76 33.71
C ASN A 125 -9.76 -11.03 32.81
N LYS A 126 -10.81 -10.20 32.90
CA LYS A 126 -11.96 -10.28 31.97
C LYS A 126 -11.54 -9.99 30.54
N LEU A 127 -10.71 -8.95 30.33
CA LEU A 127 -10.19 -8.58 29.03
C LEU A 127 -9.40 -9.73 28.40
N LEU A 128 -8.49 -10.36 29.15
CA LEU A 128 -7.65 -11.44 28.67
C LEU A 128 -8.43 -12.72 28.39
N ARG A 129 -9.42 -13.05 29.24
CA ARG A 129 -10.35 -14.16 28.98
C ARG A 129 -11.19 -13.92 27.73
N TRP A 130 -11.63 -12.68 27.50
CA TRP A 130 -12.38 -12.32 26.29
C TRP A 130 -11.48 -12.35 25.04
N TYR A 131 -10.25 -11.86 25.14
CA TYR A 131 -9.24 -11.94 24.09
C TYR A 131 -9.01 -13.39 23.66
N GLY A 132 -9.09 -14.32 24.61
CA GLY A 132 -9.10 -15.77 24.36
C GLY A 132 -7.83 -16.26 23.69
N HIS A 133 -7.90 -17.49 23.16
CA HIS A 133 -6.76 -18.14 22.47
C HIS A 133 -7.11 -18.66 21.08
N ASP A 134 -8.38 -18.58 20.69
CA ASP A 134 -8.85 -19.07 19.40
C ASP A 134 -8.69 -18.02 18.29
N TRP A 135 -8.78 -18.52 17.05
CA TRP A 135 -8.70 -17.70 15.85
C TRP A 135 -9.90 -16.79 15.65
N LEU A 136 -11.10 -17.20 16.10
CA LEU A 136 -12.31 -16.39 15.93
C LEU A 136 -12.17 -15.07 16.69
N ARG A 137 -11.71 -15.13 17.95
CA ARG A 137 -11.41 -13.94 18.76
C ARG A 137 -10.31 -13.09 18.15
N ALA A 138 -9.30 -13.70 17.53
CA ALA A 138 -8.27 -12.93 16.84
C ALA A 138 -8.85 -12.11 15.68
N TYR A 139 -9.77 -12.68 14.90
CA TYR A 139 -10.46 -11.99 13.82
C TYR A 139 -11.42 -10.90 14.31
N GLU A 140 -12.16 -11.15 15.40
CA GLU A 140 -13.03 -10.15 16.03
C GLU A 140 -12.23 -8.97 16.58
N CYS A 141 -11.15 -9.23 17.30
CA CYS A 141 -10.26 -8.19 17.81
C CYS A 141 -9.66 -7.37 16.67
N ALA A 142 -9.14 -8.02 15.62
CA ALA A 142 -8.59 -7.32 14.45
C ALA A 142 -9.64 -6.44 13.74
N SER A 143 -10.87 -6.96 13.62
CA SER A 143 -12.02 -6.19 13.09
C SER A 143 -12.28 -4.93 13.90
N MET A 144 -12.23 -5.02 15.23
CA MET A 144 -12.41 -3.88 16.10
C MET A 144 -11.26 -2.88 16.01
N PHE A 145 -10.00 -3.33 15.96
CA PHE A 145 -8.84 -2.44 15.81
C PHE A 145 -8.89 -1.60 14.54
N LEU A 146 -9.37 -2.20 13.45
CA LEU A 146 -9.49 -1.52 12.15
C LEU A 146 -10.78 -0.70 12.00
N ARG A 147 -11.62 -0.60 13.04
CA ARG A 147 -12.85 0.21 13.01
C ARG A 147 -12.52 1.68 12.69
N GLY A 148 -13.26 2.25 11.74
CA GLY A 148 -13.06 3.62 11.27
C GLY A 148 -11.99 3.76 10.18
N THR A 149 -11.27 2.70 9.84
CA THR A 149 -10.31 2.68 8.73
C THR A 149 -10.94 2.12 7.45
N PRO A 150 -10.36 2.39 6.27
CA PRO A 150 -10.74 1.72 5.02
C PRO A 150 -10.61 0.19 5.06
N ALA A 151 -9.76 -0.35 5.95
CA ALA A 151 -9.57 -1.79 6.12
C ALA A 151 -10.59 -2.45 7.07
N PHE A 152 -11.53 -1.69 7.63
CA PHE A 152 -12.60 -2.25 8.45
C PHE A 152 -13.38 -3.34 7.70
N GLY A 153 -13.81 -4.36 8.43
CA GLY A 153 -14.60 -5.48 7.93
C GLY A 153 -14.94 -6.41 9.08
N GLY A 154 -15.96 -7.27 8.92
CA GLY A 154 -16.30 -8.26 9.95
C GLY A 154 -15.23 -9.35 10.10
N PRO A 155 -15.35 -10.23 11.12
CA PRO A 155 -14.40 -11.33 11.36
C PRO A 155 -14.18 -12.22 10.13
N ASP A 156 -15.22 -12.48 9.34
CA ASP A 156 -15.10 -13.26 8.10
C ASP A 156 -14.22 -12.57 7.05
N ALA A 157 -14.29 -11.23 6.96
CA ALA A 157 -13.42 -10.47 6.07
C ALA A 157 -11.96 -10.52 6.55
N MET A 158 -11.73 -10.47 7.86
CA MET A 158 -10.41 -10.61 8.46
C MET A 158 -9.82 -11.99 8.17
N LYS A 159 -10.61 -13.05 8.39
CA LYS A 159 -10.23 -14.42 8.07
C LYS A 159 -9.92 -14.59 6.58
N ALA A 160 -10.78 -14.07 5.70
CA ALA A 160 -10.59 -14.19 4.26
C ALA A 160 -9.31 -13.47 3.80
N SER A 161 -9.05 -12.26 4.27
CA SER A 161 -7.82 -11.51 3.96
C SER A 161 -6.59 -12.20 4.56
N TYR A 162 -6.65 -12.66 5.81
CA TYR A 162 -5.57 -13.42 6.45
C TYR A 162 -5.19 -14.65 5.63
N CYS A 163 -6.16 -15.52 5.32
CA CYS A 163 -5.92 -16.72 4.52
C CYS A 163 -5.35 -16.37 3.13
N ARG A 164 -5.82 -15.29 2.50
CA ARG A 164 -5.38 -14.88 1.17
C ARG A 164 -3.92 -14.41 1.17
N VAL A 165 -3.52 -13.62 2.15
CA VAL A 165 -2.15 -13.10 2.26
C VAL A 165 -1.19 -14.20 2.71
N GLU A 166 -1.57 -14.98 3.74
CA GLU A 166 -0.74 -16.04 4.32
C GLU A 166 -0.38 -17.14 3.32
N HIS A 167 -1.31 -17.48 2.41
CA HIS A 167 -1.13 -18.54 1.40
C HIS A 167 -0.87 -17.98 0.00
N ALA A 168 -0.46 -16.72 -0.11
CA ALA A 168 -0.15 -16.12 -1.41
C ALA A 168 1.11 -16.75 -2.01
N SER A 169 1.04 -17.21 -3.26
CA SER A 169 2.20 -17.73 -3.99
C SER A 169 3.26 -16.65 -4.26
N ASN A 170 2.87 -15.38 -4.28
CA ASN A 170 3.76 -14.24 -4.43
C ASN A 170 3.53 -13.22 -3.28
N PRO A 171 4.35 -13.27 -2.22
CA PRO A 171 4.26 -12.33 -1.10
C PRO A 171 4.46 -10.86 -1.49
N LEU A 172 5.28 -10.58 -2.53
CA LEU A 172 5.57 -9.21 -2.98
C LEU A 172 4.36 -8.51 -3.58
N ARG A 173 3.26 -9.23 -3.85
CA ARG A 173 1.98 -8.64 -4.25
C ARG A 173 1.46 -7.63 -3.22
N TYR A 174 1.72 -7.87 -1.94
CA TYR A 174 1.24 -7.04 -0.83
C TYR A 174 2.25 -5.96 -0.40
N PHE A 175 3.23 -5.66 -1.26
CA PHE A 175 4.23 -4.63 -0.99
C PHE A 175 3.56 -3.25 -0.84
N LEU A 176 3.88 -2.54 0.24
CA LEU A 176 3.44 -1.17 0.47
C LEU A 176 4.44 -0.19 -0.15
N PHE A 177 4.00 0.57 -1.15
CA PHE A 177 4.81 1.65 -1.72
C PHE A 177 4.88 2.84 -0.76
N GLN A 178 5.88 3.69 -0.97
CA GLN A 178 6.10 4.90 -0.20
C GLN A 178 4.88 5.84 -0.26
N PRO A 179 4.56 6.54 0.84
CA PRO A 179 3.39 7.43 0.90
C PRO A 179 3.33 8.46 -0.24
N GLU A 180 4.46 9.09 -0.57
CA GLU A 180 4.56 10.15 -1.57
C GLU A 180 4.12 9.67 -2.96
N PHE A 181 4.47 8.43 -3.31
CA PHE A 181 4.04 7.81 -4.55
C PHE A 181 2.54 7.51 -4.54
N LEU A 182 2.04 6.90 -3.46
CA LEU A 182 0.60 6.57 -3.36
C LEU A 182 -0.27 7.82 -3.50
N GLU A 183 0.13 8.91 -2.85
CA GLU A 183 -0.55 10.20 -2.94
C GLU A 183 -0.56 10.76 -4.37
N SER A 184 0.56 10.63 -5.10
CA SER A 184 0.64 11.05 -6.50
C SER A 184 -0.33 10.31 -7.44
N VAL A 185 -0.78 9.11 -7.06
CA VAL A 185 -1.76 8.30 -7.81
C VAL A 185 -3.15 8.29 -7.17
N GLY A 186 -3.42 9.19 -6.22
CA GLY A 186 -4.74 9.33 -5.60
C GLY A 186 -5.09 8.23 -4.58
N LEU A 187 -4.08 7.58 -4.02
CA LEU A 187 -4.22 6.60 -2.94
C LEU A 187 -3.73 7.18 -1.61
N GLU A 188 -4.40 6.79 -0.53
CA GLU A 188 -3.98 7.11 0.82
C GLU A 188 -3.18 5.95 1.40
N HIS A 189 -1.96 6.22 1.88
CA HIS A 189 -1.11 5.23 2.50
C HIS A 189 -1.72 4.70 3.81
N PRO A 190 -1.62 3.39 4.13
CA PRO A 190 -2.24 2.82 5.34
C PRO A 190 -1.82 3.45 6.66
N SER A 191 -0.61 4.00 6.75
CA SER A 191 -0.16 4.73 7.95
C SER A 191 -0.97 5.99 8.26
N ARG A 192 -1.73 6.52 7.28
CA ARG A 192 -2.58 7.71 7.42
C ARG A 192 -4.03 7.40 7.74
N TRP A 193 -4.45 6.13 7.62
CA TRP A 193 -5.84 5.71 7.89
C TRP A 193 -6.30 5.95 9.33
N GLY A 194 -5.38 6.36 10.21
CA GLY A 194 -5.64 6.60 11.61
C GLY A 194 -5.89 5.28 12.34
N TRP A 195 -5.65 5.28 13.65
CA TRP A 195 -6.16 4.24 14.52
C TRP A 195 -7.31 4.85 15.29
N SER A 196 -8.42 4.11 15.44
CA SER A 196 -9.49 4.55 16.33
C SER A 196 -8.92 4.66 17.75
N THR A 197 -8.71 5.89 18.22
CA THR A 197 -8.32 6.21 19.60
C THR A 197 -9.44 5.92 20.60
N LYS A 198 -10.67 5.66 20.13
CA LYS A 198 -11.74 5.11 20.95
C LYS A 198 -11.46 3.64 21.25
N CYS A 199 -10.44 3.38 22.06
CA CYS A 199 -10.36 2.17 22.87
C CYS A 199 -11.39 2.32 24.00
N THR A 200 -12.68 2.24 23.69
CA THR A 200 -13.64 1.85 24.73
C THR A 200 -13.16 0.51 25.27
N PRO A 201 -13.04 0.31 26.61
CA PRO A 201 -12.61 -0.96 27.16
C PRO A 201 -13.39 -2.09 26.50
N LEU A 202 -12.69 -3.05 25.89
CA LEU A 202 -13.23 -3.95 24.85
C LEU A 202 -14.44 -4.77 25.31
N TYR A 203 -14.58 -5.04 26.61
CA TYR A 203 -15.72 -5.74 27.20
C TYR A 203 -17.00 -4.89 27.35
N ASN A 204 -16.92 -3.57 27.19
CA ASN A 204 -18.09 -2.67 27.23
C ASN A 204 -18.82 -2.55 25.89
N LEU A 205 -18.31 -3.20 24.83
CA LEU A 205 -18.88 -3.15 23.48
C LEU A 205 -19.64 -4.43 23.09
N THR A 206 -19.72 -5.41 23.99
CA THR A 206 -20.35 -6.72 23.76
C THR A 206 -21.32 -7.15 24.87
N LEU A 207 -21.95 -6.19 25.57
CA LEU A 207 -23.10 -6.44 26.44
C LEU A 207 -24.39 -6.01 25.72
#